data_AF-A0A7S0YCM3-F1
#
_entry.id   AF-A0A7S0YCM3-F1
#
_cell.length_a   1.000
_cell.length_b   1.000
_cell.length_c   1.000
_cell.angle_alpha   90.00
_cell.angle_beta   90.00
_cell.angle_gamma   90.00
#
_symmetry.space_group_name_H-M   'P 1'
#
loop_
_entity.id
_entity.type
_entity.pdbx_description
1 polymer ?
#
loop_
_entity_poly.entity_id
_entity_poly.type
_entity_poly.pdbx_seq_one_letter_code
_entity_poly.pdbx_strand_id
1 'polypeptide(L)'
;QSQSQSQSQSQSQRRISPVPPSHPPPSLLQPSSPSTPSQRQSPSPNTTPRPSPPRPTIPPATLMADYNVAVFTGSKLGAGTDALITMELLGKDGISSVRHAFPQSKGLFERGSEDRFLIRLPDPGPLGRIRIWHDGSGFGSDWFVNKIQVQHVAAEVKYEAVFDAWVKAGDEKRATEATLKLVSGDEEGLERMRVEAKAKALAAANAANAVAAAAAMVAAAKEKGRE
;
A
#
# COMPACT_ATOMS: atom_id res chain seq x y z
N GLN A 1 -26.51 78.25 -12.04
CA GLN A 1 -26.64 77.62 -13.37
C GLN A 1 -26.36 76.12 -13.17
N SER A 2 -27.44 75.36 -12.95
CA SER A 2 -27.89 74.22 -13.78
C SER A 2 -27.07 72.95 -13.47
N GLN A 3 -27.55 72.03 -12.62
CA GLN A 3 -28.43 70.87 -12.96
C GLN A 3 -27.75 69.94 -14.00
N SER A 4 -27.62 68.61 -13.87
CA SER A 4 -28.55 67.61 -13.34
C SER A 4 -27.87 66.25 -13.08
N GLN A 5 -28.50 65.46 -12.20
CA GLN A 5 -28.33 64.02 -11.97
C GLN A 5 -28.88 63.14 -13.11
N SER A 6 -28.59 61.82 -13.05
CA SER A 6 -29.47 60.62 -13.28
C SER A 6 -28.80 59.56 -14.17
N GLN A 7 -28.39 58.39 -13.65
CA GLN A 7 -29.13 57.11 -13.55
C GLN A 7 -29.64 56.51 -14.89
N SER A 8 -29.22 55.27 -15.22
CA SER A 8 -30.09 54.05 -15.27
C SER A 8 -29.58 52.90 -16.18
N GLN A 9 -29.52 51.70 -15.58
CA GLN A 9 -30.03 50.38 -16.01
C GLN A 9 -29.49 49.57 -17.22
N SER A 10 -29.01 48.36 -16.87
CA SER A 10 -29.39 47.01 -17.36
C SER A 10 -29.46 46.66 -18.86
N GLN A 11 -28.74 45.61 -19.29
CA GLN A 11 -29.33 44.26 -19.46
C GLN A 11 -28.32 43.22 -20.00
N SER A 12 -28.45 42.03 -19.43
CA SER A 12 -27.87 40.74 -19.80
C SER A 12 -28.09 40.37 -21.27
N GLN A 13 -27.15 39.61 -21.85
CA GLN A 13 -27.47 38.46 -22.72
C GLN A 13 -26.26 37.54 -22.93
N ARG A 14 -26.39 36.29 -22.46
CA ARG A 14 -25.49 35.17 -22.73
C ARG A 14 -25.70 34.72 -24.18
N ARG A 15 -24.63 34.60 -24.97
CA ARG A 15 -24.66 33.89 -26.26
C ARG A 15 -24.26 32.43 -26.05
N ILE A 16 -25.18 31.54 -26.42
CA ILE A 16 -25.00 30.09 -26.45
C ILE A 16 -24.51 29.71 -27.86
N SER A 17 -23.47 28.89 -27.93
CA SER A 17 -22.92 28.34 -29.19
C SER A 17 -23.78 27.18 -29.71
N PRO A 18 -24.00 27.03 -31.03
CA PRO A 18 -24.76 25.91 -31.58
C PRO A 18 -23.87 24.69 -31.87
N VAL A 19 -24.37 23.50 -31.55
CA VAL A 19 -23.82 22.19 -31.93
C VAL A 19 -24.65 21.62 -33.09
N PRO A 20 -24.05 21.05 -34.16
CA PRO A 20 -24.80 20.35 -35.21
C PRO A 20 -25.01 18.85 -34.88
N PRO A 21 -26.16 18.25 -35.23
CA PRO A 21 -26.38 16.80 -35.07
C PRO A 21 -25.91 15.99 -36.29
N SER A 22 -25.39 14.79 -36.04
CA SER A 22 -24.90 13.83 -37.03
C SER A 22 -25.76 12.54 -37.05
N HIS A 23 -26.38 12.27 -38.20
CA HIS A 23 -26.79 10.97 -38.80
C HIS A 23 -27.91 10.09 -38.17
N PRO A 24 -28.83 9.62 -39.05
CA PRO A 24 -29.25 8.20 -39.13
C PRO A 24 -29.17 7.68 -40.61
N PRO A 25 -29.55 6.44 -41.02
CA PRO A 25 -30.38 5.40 -40.38
C PRO A 25 -29.84 3.94 -40.45
N PRO A 26 -30.57 2.91 -39.94
CA PRO A 26 -30.13 1.51 -39.92
C PRO A 26 -30.60 0.71 -41.15
N SER A 27 -29.80 -0.29 -41.55
CA SER A 27 -30.18 -1.26 -42.60
C SER A 27 -30.74 -2.56 -42.02
N LEU A 28 -31.80 -3.02 -42.69
CA LEU A 28 -32.71 -4.11 -42.37
C LEU A 28 -32.13 -5.53 -42.62
N LEU A 29 -32.47 -6.47 -41.71
CA LEU A 29 -33.05 -7.82 -41.93
C LEU A 29 -32.99 -8.36 -43.39
N GLN A 30 -32.43 -9.54 -43.71
CA GLN A 30 -32.91 -10.94 -43.52
C GLN A 30 -32.22 -11.85 -44.61
N PRO A 31 -32.51 -13.16 -44.81
CA PRO A 31 -32.72 -14.30 -43.91
C PRO A 31 -31.94 -15.60 -44.29
N SER A 32 -31.96 -16.54 -43.35
CA SER A 32 -31.90 -18.02 -43.35
C SER A 32 -31.77 -18.84 -44.64
N SER A 33 -30.96 -19.92 -44.58
CA SER A 33 -31.16 -21.21 -45.29
C SER A 33 -30.14 -22.29 -44.84
N PRO A 34 -30.40 -23.61 -45.04
CA PRO A 34 -30.60 -24.55 -43.92
C PRO A 34 -29.51 -25.61 -43.74
N SER A 35 -29.52 -26.20 -42.54
CA SER A 35 -28.68 -27.30 -42.08
C SER A 35 -28.91 -28.61 -42.85
N THR A 36 -27.83 -29.25 -43.27
CA THR A 36 -27.80 -30.66 -43.71
C THR A 36 -27.32 -31.54 -42.55
N PRO A 37 -27.92 -32.71 -42.29
CA PRO A 37 -27.57 -33.55 -41.16
C PRO A 37 -26.39 -34.48 -41.50
N SER A 38 -25.29 -34.39 -40.74
CA SER A 38 -24.28 -35.45 -40.70
C SER A 38 -24.38 -36.20 -39.38
N GLN A 39 -24.94 -37.42 -39.45
CA GLN A 39 -24.59 -38.46 -38.50
C GLN A 39 -23.09 -38.72 -38.61
N ARG A 40 -22.39 -38.81 -37.47
CA ARG A 40 -21.71 -40.01 -36.97
C ARG A 40 -20.62 -39.62 -35.97
N GLN A 41 -20.49 -40.47 -34.95
CA GLN A 41 -19.37 -40.66 -34.03
C GLN A 41 -19.49 -39.96 -32.66
N SER A 42 -19.93 -40.78 -31.69
CA SER A 42 -19.72 -40.61 -30.26
C SER A 42 -18.23 -40.43 -29.95
N PRO A 43 -17.80 -39.39 -29.21
CA PRO A 43 -16.46 -39.35 -28.65
C PRO A 43 -16.41 -40.11 -27.31
N SER A 44 -15.35 -40.91 -27.16
CA SER A 44 -14.93 -41.61 -25.94
C SER A 44 -14.97 -40.71 -24.69
N PRO A 45 -15.14 -41.28 -23.47
CA PRO A 45 -15.18 -40.50 -22.25
C PRO A 45 -13.83 -39.81 -22.01
N ASN A 46 -13.88 -38.48 -22.07
CA ASN A 46 -12.79 -37.58 -21.78
C ASN A 46 -12.22 -37.91 -20.38
N THR A 47 -10.98 -38.38 -20.32
CA THR A 47 -10.28 -38.60 -19.07
C THR A 47 -10.04 -37.22 -18.45
N THR A 48 -10.85 -36.84 -17.47
CA THR A 48 -10.62 -35.61 -16.70
C THR A 48 -9.20 -35.68 -16.14
N PRO A 49 -8.28 -34.75 -16.48
CA PRO A 49 -6.97 -34.73 -15.86
C PRO A 49 -7.19 -34.49 -14.37
N ARG A 50 -6.71 -35.43 -13.55
CA ARG A 50 -6.70 -35.33 -12.10
C ARG A 50 -6.12 -33.96 -11.71
N PRO A 51 -6.77 -33.19 -10.82
CA PRO A 51 -6.15 -31.96 -10.34
C PRO A 51 -4.80 -32.31 -9.71
N SER A 52 -3.74 -31.72 -10.25
CA SER A 52 -2.42 -31.77 -9.62
C SER A 52 -2.56 -31.29 -8.17
N PRO A 53 -1.95 -31.96 -7.18
CA PRO A 53 -1.92 -31.41 -5.84
C PRO A 53 -1.32 -29.99 -5.89
N PRO A 54 -1.82 -29.04 -5.08
CA PRO A 54 -1.23 -27.72 -5.05
C PRO A 54 0.27 -27.87 -4.77
N ARG A 55 1.10 -27.41 -5.71
CA ARG A 55 2.54 -27.27 -5.46
C ARG A 55 2.66 -26.45 -4.18
N PRO A 56 3.47 -26.86 -3.18
CA PRO A 56 3.70 -26.04 -2.01
C PRO A 56 4.24 -24.69 -2.48
N THR A 57 3.35 -23.69 -2.54
CA THR A 57 3.70 -22.30 -2.79
C THR A 57 4.35 -21.83 -1.52
N ILE A 58 5.67 -21.95 -1.47
CA ILE A 58 6.48 -21.30 -0.43
C ILE A 58 6.10 -19.82 -0.51
N PRO A 59 5.44 -19.23 0.50
CA PRO A 59 5.31 -17.79 0.53
C PRO A 59 6.75 -17.23 0.55
N PRO A 60 7.10 -16.26 -0.32
CA PRO A 60 8.41 -15.63 -0.23
C PRO A 60 8.59 -15.17 1.21
N ALA A 61 9.63 -15.66 1.89
CA ALA A 61 9.86 -15.36 3.29
C ALA A 61 9.94 -13.84 3.44
N THR A 62 8.89 -13.24 4.00
CA THR A 62 8.87 -11.81 4.27
C THR A 62 9.82 -11.57 5.44
N LEU A 63 10.93 -10.88 5.20
CA LEU A 63 11.82 -10.48 6.26
C LEU A 63 11.09 -9.51 7.19
N MET A 64 11.12 -9.78 8.49
CA MET A 64 10.63 -8.87 9.52
C MET A 64 11.79 -8.08 10.08
N ALA A 65 11.59 -6.80 10.35
CA ALA A 65 12.55 -5.94 11.03
C ALA A 65 11.85 -5.12 12.13
N ASP A 66 12.64 -4.79 13.14
CA ASP A 66 12.24 -3.85 14.19
C ASP A 66 12.72 -2.45 13.83
N TYR A 67 11.83 -1.46 13.99
CA TYR A 67 12.12 -0.05 13.76
C TYR A 67 11.81 0.77 15.01
N ASN A 68 12.75 1.64 15.38
CA ASN A 68 12.48 2.74 16.29
C ASN A 68 11.99 3.94 15.46
N VAL A 69 10.75 4.34 15.65
CA VAL A 69 10.15 5.52 15.00
C VAL A 69 9.97 6.60 16.03
N ALA A 70 10.55 7.78 15.79
CA ALA A 70 10.37 8.97 16.62
C ALA A 70 9.63 10.05 15.81
N VAL A 71 8.48 10.46 16.29
CA VAL A 71 7.61 11.46 15.66
C VAL A 71 7.68 12.74 16.46
N PHE A 72 8.02 13.84 15.79
CA PHE A 72 8.15 15.16 16.41
C PHE A 72 6.97 16.03 15.97
N THR A 73 6.03 16.25 16.88
CA THR A 73 4.92 17.18 16.66
C THR A 73 5.41 18.60 16.88
N GLY A 74 5.11 19.53 15.97
CA GLY A 74 5.61 20.88 16.09
C GLY A 74 4.92 21.67 17.21
N SER A 75 5.48 22.83 17.54
CA SER A 75 5.06 23.66 18.67
C SER A 75 4.06 24.76 18.29
N LYS A 76 3.46 24.71 17.08
CA LYS A 76 2.43 25.65 16.62
C LYS A 76 1.14 25.49 17.45
N LEU A 77 0.35 26.56 17.57
CA LEU A 77 -0.92 26.51 18.28
C LEU A 77 -1.87 25.51 17.59
N GLY A 78 -2.44 24.58 18.35
CA GLY A 78 -3.31 23.52 17.82
C GLY A 78 -2.58 22.46 16.99
N ALA A 79 -1.26 22.30 17.18
CA ALA A 79 -0.47 21.33 16.41
C ALA A 79 -0.72 19.86 16.76
N GLY A 80 -1.32 19.58 17.93
CA GLY A 80 -1.56 18.21 18.39
C GLY A 80 -2.80 17.58 17.78
N THR A 81 -2.90 16.25 17.85
CA THR A 81 -4.06 15.51 17.32
C THR A 81 -4.42 14.32 18.20
N ASP A 82 -5.72 14.07 18.33
CA ASP A 82 -6.26 12.83 18.93
C ASP A 82 -6.60 11.78 17.84
N ALA A 83 -6.36 12.11 16.57
CA ALA A 83 -6.73 11.27 15.44
C ALA A 83 -5.88 9.99 15.35
N LEU A 84 -6.40 8.95 14.70
CA LEU A 84 -5.63 7.75 14.43
C LEU A 84 -4.63 8.01 13.30
N ILE A 85 -3.34 8.00 13.62
CA ILE A 85 -2.26 8.27 12.68
C ILE A 85 -1.81 6.99 12.00
N THR A 86 -1.69 7.02 10.68
CA THR A 86 -1.12 5.94 9.88
C THR A 86 0.10 6.43 9.12
N MET A 87 1.11 5.57 9.05
CA MET A 87 2.35 5.76 8.31
C MET A 87 2.49 4.66 7.26
N GLU A 88 3.10 5.00 6.12
CA GLU A 88 3.62 4.07 5.13
C GLU A 88 5.10 4.38 4.88
N LEU A 89 5.95 3.37 5.04
CA LEU A 89 7.36 3.41 4.65
C LEU A 89 7.51 2.85 3.24
N LEU A 90 8.19 3.59 2.37
CA LEU A 90 8.45 3.19 0.99
C LEU A 90 9.94 2.93 0.80
N GLY A 91 10.26 1.73 0.32
CA GLY A 91 11.62 1.34 -0.06
C GLY A 91 12.13 2.14 -1.26
N LYS A 92 13.46 2.24 -1.37
CA LYS A 92 14.13 2.87 -2.51
C LYS A 92 13.96 2.11 -3.82
N ASP A 93 13.57 0.83 -3.74
CA ASP A 93 13.20 0.03 -4.92
C ASP A 93 11.93 0.54 -5.62
N GLY A 94 11.16 1.41 -4.96
CA GLY A 94 9.91 1.98 -5.48
C GLY A 94 8.74 0.98 -5.54
N ILE A 95 8.93 -0.24 -5.06
CA ILE A 95 7.94 -1.33 -5.10
C ILE A 95 7.54 -1.72 -3.69
N SER A 96 8.52 -1.85 -2.79
CA SER A 96 8.29 -2.27 -1.42
C SER A 96 7.67 -1.14 -0.61
N SER A 97 6.50 -1.39 -0.03
CA SER A 97 5.92 -0.50 0.97
C SER A 97 5.35 -1.29 2.15
N VAL A 98 5.35 -0.66 3.32
CA VAL A 98 4.78 -1.24 4.54
C VAL A 98 4.05 -0.18 5.34
N ARG A 99 2.88 -0.55 5.86
CA ARG A 99 1.99 0.36 6.59
C ARG A 99 1.93 0.02 8.06
N HIS A 100 1.79 1.05 8.88
CA HIS A 100 1.60 0.92 10.31
C HIS A 100 0.65 2.00 10.82
N ALA A 101 -0.39 1.60 11.54
CA ALA A 101 -1.23 2.52 12.30
C ALA A 101 -0.69 2.60 13.73
N PHE A 102 -0.39 3.81 14.20
CA PHE A 102 0.09 4.01 15.56
C PHE A 102 -1.03 3.79 16.57
N PRO A 103 -0.71 3.30 17.78
CA PRO A 103 -1.70 3.23 18.84
C PRO A 103 -2.17 4.63 19.22
N GLN A 104 -3.47 4.78 19.47
CA GLN A 104 -4.04 6.03 19.98
C GLN A 104 -4.14 5.91 21.51
N SER A 105 -3.53 6.88 22.21
CA SER A 105 -3.56 7.00 23.67
C SER A 105 -3.51 8.47 24.04
N LYS A 106 -4.04 8.80 25.22
CA LYS A 106 -3.96 10.17 25.77
C LYS A 106 -2.49 10.61 25.85
N GLY A 107 -2.22 11.82 25.36
CA GLY A 107 -0.91 12.45 25.44
C GLY A 107 0.07 12.07 24.33
N LEU A 108 -0.34 11.24 23.36
CA LEU A 108 0.45 11.01 22.15
C LEU A 108 0.17 12.12 21.12
N PHE A 109 1.20 12.49 20.37
CA PHE A 109 1.11 13.44 19.26
C PHE A 109 0.58 14.82 19.67
N GLU A 110 0.90 15.23 20.90
CA GLU A 110 0.56 16.54 21.45
C GLU A 110 1.46 17.64 20.90
N ARG A 111 1.00 18.89 21.02
CA ARG A 111 1.80 20.05 20.61
C ARG A 111 3.19 20.03 21.27
N GLY A 112 4.24 20.04 20.44
CA GLY A 112 5.63 20.05 20.89
C GLY A 112 6.12 18.73 21.51
N SER A 113 5.37 17.63 21.35
CA SER A 113 5.77 16.32 21.85
C SER A 113 6.82 15.66 20.95
N GLU A 114 7.53 14.71 21.55
CA GLU A 114 8.29 13.68 20.85
C GLU A 114 7.76 12.31 21.28
N ASP A 115 7.19 11.57 20.33
CA ASP A 115 6.57 10.27 20.57
C ASP A 115 7.41 9.17 19.91
N ARG A 116 7.80 8.14 20.68
CA ARG A 116 8.70 7.07 20.23
C ARG A 116 8.02 5.70 20.28
N PHE A 117 8.17 4.94 19.19
CA PHE A 117 7.56 3.64 19.01
C PHE A 117 8.59 2.61 18.55
N LEU A 118 8.61 1.44 19.19
CA LEU A 118 9.30 0.25 18.67
C LEU A 118 8.27 -0.60 17.92
N ILE A 119 8.40 -0.69 16.60
CA ILE A 119 7.43 -1.36 15.74
C ILE A 119 8.10 -2.48 14.94
N ARG A 120 7.43 -3.64 14.86
CA ARG A 120 7.88 -4.77 14.04
C ARG A 120 7.08 -4.82 12.75
N LEU A 121 7.76 -4.75 11.61
CA LEU A 121 7.14 -4.66 10.28
C LEU A 121 7.86 -5.55 9.26
N PRO A 122 7.19 -5.95 8.16
CA PRO A 122 7.85 -6.32 6.92
C PRO A 122 8.95 -5.31 6.56
N ASP A 123 10.15 -5.78 6.27
CA ASP A 123 11.29 -4.93 5.95
C ASP A 123 11.29 -4.55 4.46
N PRO A 124 10.93 -3.30 4.09
CA PRO A 124 10.94 -2.83 2.70
C PRO A 124 12.37 -2.58 2.19
N GLY A 125 13.40 -2.71 3.04
CA GLY A 125 14.80 -2.45 2.71
C GLY A 125 15.21 -1.00 2.93
N PRO A 126 16.24 -0.53 2.21
CA PRO A 126 16.67 0.85 2.28
C PRO A 126 15.50 1.81 2.05
N LEU A 127 15.26 2.71 3.00
CA LEU A 127 14.08 3.57 2.99
C LEU A 127 14.29 4.79 2.09
N GLY A 128 13.32 5.07 1.22
CA GLY A 128 13.35 6.20 0.29
C GLY A 128 12.40 7.32 0.67
N ARG A 129 11.14 6.98 0.99
CA ARG A 129 10.09 7.95 1.32
C ARG A 129 9.22 7.45 2.46
N ILE A 130 8.53 8.39 3.08
CA ILE A 130 7.53 8.14 4.11
C ILE A 130 6.27 8.92 3.78
N ARG A 131 5.11 8.28 3.95
CA ARG A 131 3.79 8.92 3.84
C ARG A 131 3.08 8.84 5.18
N ILE A 132 2.38 9.89 5.56
CA ILE A 132 1.58 9.95 6.79
C ILE A 132 0.20 10.56 6.53
N TRP A 133 -0.82 10.03 7.20
CA TRP A 133 -2.18 10.55 7.19
C TRP A 133 -2.88 10.21 8.50
N HIS A 134 -4.06 10.80 8.72
CA HIS A 134 -4.88 10.52 9.90
C HIS A 134 -6.37 10.54 9.54
N ASP A 135 -7.16 9.77 10.29
CA ASP A 135 -8.58 9.54 10.00
C ASP A 135 -9.51 10.74 10.28
N GLY A 136 -8.97 11.83 10.83
CA GLY A 136 -9.72 13.05 11.15
C GLY A 136 -10.63 12.92 12.38
N SER A 137 -10.45 11.88 13.21
CA SER A 137 -11.15 11.79 14.49
C SER A 137 -10.63 12.86 15.47
N GLY A 138 -11.51 13.29 16.39
CA GLY A 138 -11.22 14.38 17.33
C GLY A 138 -11.59 15.78 16.80
N PHE A 139 -11.67 16.76 17.71
CA PHE A 139 -11.96 18.14 17.36
C PHE A 139 -10.68 18.87 16.95
N GLY A 140 -10.69 19.53 15.78
CA GLY A 140 -9.50 20.23 15.29
C GLY A 140 -8.35 19.28 14.95
N SER A 141 -8.65 18.15 14.32
CA SER A 141 -7.74 17.01 14.08
C SER A 141 -6.50 17.31 13.22
N ASP A 142 -6.38 18.51 12.66
CA ASP A 142 -5.23 18.90 11.83
C ASP A 142 -3.95 18.81 12.66
N TRP A 143 -2.95 18.12 12.13
CA TRP A 143 -1.75 17.77 12.88
C TRP A 143 -0.53 18.45 12.26
N PHE A 144 0.25 19.19 13.04
CA PHE A 144 1.47 19.82 12.53
C PHE A 144 2.70 18.99 12.86
N VAL A 145 3.31 18.41 11.84
CA VAL A 145 4.47 17.52 11.99
C VAL A 145 5.74 18.29 11.66
N ASN A 146 6.70 18.27 12.58
CA ASN A 146 8.03 18.83 12.32
C ASN A 146 8.85 17.85 11.49
N LYS A 147 9.09 16.66 12.05
CA LYS A 147 9.91 15.62 11.41
C LYS A 147 9.58 14.24 11.96
N ILE A 148 10.00 13.21 11.24
CA ILE A 148 9.94 11.81 11.66
C ILE A 148 11.33 11.19 11.46
N GLN A 149 11.80 10.47 12.47
CA GLN A 149 13.01 9.66 12.39
C GLN A 149 12.63 8.19 12.42
N VAL A 150 13.28 7.39 11.57
CA VAL A 150 13.06 5.95 11.47
C VAL A 150 14.42 5.26 11.54
N GLN A 151 14.63 4.41 12.54
CA GLN A 151 15.86 3.66 12.70
C GLN A 151 15.59 2.16 12.59
N HIS A 152 16.24 1.50 11.64
CA HIS A 152 16.29 0.06 11.57
C HIS A 152 17.16 -0.46 12.72
N VAL A 153 16.60 -1.24 13.64
CA VAL A 153 17.26 -1.61 14.91
C VAL A 153 18.48 -2.50 14.68
N ALA A 154 18.33 -3.60 13.91
CA ALA A 154 19.43 -4.56 13.77
C ALA A 154 20.61 -4.02 12.96
N ALA A 155 20.34 -3.32 11.86
CA ALA A 155 21.36 -2.69 11.01
C ALA A 155 21.87 -1.33 11.53
N GLU A 156 21.27 -0.80 12.60
CA GLU A 156 21.57 0.52 13.19
C GLU A 156 21.54 1.70 12.18
N VAL A 157 20.78 1.55 11.09
CA VAL A 157 20.61 2.58 10.05
C VAL A 157 19.48 3.52 10.43
N LYS A 158 19.76 4.82 10.47
CA LYS A 158 18.79 5.86 10.84
C LYS A 158 18.52 6.80 9.69
N TYR A 159 17.24 7.05 9.46
CA TYR A 159 16.70 7.98 8.49
C TYR A 159 15.94 9.11 9.18
N GLU A 160 15.88 10.27 8.53
CA GLU A 160 15.08 11.43 8.95
C GLU A 160 14.34 12.04 7.77
N ALA A 161 13.06 12.34 7.96
CA ALA A 161 12.22 13.08 7.03
C ALA A 161 11.69 14.33 7.73
N VAL A 162 11.94 15.50 7.13
CA VAL A 162 11.39 16.78 7.59
C VAL A 162 10.08 17.03 6.85
N PHE A 163 9.02 17.31 7.61
CA PHE A 163 7.70 17.64 7.08
C PHE A 163 7.44 19.14 7.15
N ASP A 164 7.63 19.74 8.34
CA ASP A 164 7.30 21.14 8.67
C ASP A 164 5.95 21.61 8.09
N ALA A 165 4.95 20.73 8.11
CA ALA A 165 3.69 20.90 7.40
C ALA A 165 2.48 20.44 8.22
N TRP A 166 1.32 21.00 7.89
CA TRP A 166 0.03 20.53 8.40
C TRP A 166 -0.43 19.32 7.61
N VAL A 167 -0.61 18.20 8.32
CA VAL A 167 -1.32 17.02 7.82
C VAL A 167 -2.80 17.24 8.08
N LYS A 168 -3.59 17.22 7.00
CA LYS A 168 -5.04 17.39 7.04
C LYS A 168 -5.73 16.05 7.12
N ALA A 169 -6.95 16.05 7.67
CA ALA A 169 -7.78 14.85 7.73
C ALA A 169 -7.97 14.22 6.35
N GLY A 170 -7.78 12.91 6.28
CA GLY A 170 -7.96 12.16 5.04
C GLY A 170 -7.44 10.74 5.09
N ASP A 171 -7.78 9.99 4.06
CA ASP A 171 -7.21 8.68 3.82
C ASP A 171 -5.84 8.77 3.16
N GLU A 172 -5.29 7.62 2.79
CA GLU A 172 -4.03 7.46 2.08
C GLU A 172 -3.88 8.42 0.87
N LYS A 173 -4.95 8.72 0.12
CA LYS A 173 -4.89 9.59 -1.07
C LYS A 173 -4.54 11.03 -0.72
N ARG A 174 -4.74 11.42 0.54
CA ARG A 174 -4.36 12.73 1.09
C ARG A 174 -3.12 12.65 1.99
N ALA A 175 -2.41 11.53 1.95
CA ALA A 175 -1.20 11.39 2.73
C ALA A 175 -0.16 12.43 2.35
N THR A 176 0.45 13.02 3.37
CA THR A 176 1.60 13.91 3.20
C THR A 176 2.83 13.03 3.03
N GLU A 177 3.59 13.24 1.96
CA GLU A 177 4.80 12.49 1.65
C GLU A 177 6.05 13.33 1.93
N ALA A 178 7.10 12.70 2.46
CA ALA A 178 8.42 13.29 2.62
C ALA A 178 9.52 12.30 2.22
N THR A 179 10.67 12.83 1.78
CA THR A 179 11.86 12.02 1.49
C THR A 179 12.62 11.69 2.77
N LEU A 180 12.99 10.43 2.95
CA LEU A 180 13.83 9.97 4.04
C LEU A 180 15.31 10.13 3.65
N LYS A 181 16.05 10.92 4.43
CA LYS A 181 17.50 11.10 4.28
C LYS A 181 18.22 10.22 5.29
N LEU A 182 19.30 9.56 4.85
CA LEU A 182 20.19 8.83 5.74
C LEU A 182 20.89 9.81 6.69
N VAL A 183 20.81 9.55 7.99
CA VAL A 183 21.44 10.39 9.05
C VAL A 183 22.56 9.64 9.77
N SER A 184 22.46 8.32 9.91
CA SER A 184 23.53 7.48 10.46
C SER A 184 23.42 6.04 9.99
N GLY A 185 24.52 5.29 10.11
CA GLY A 185 24.63 3.92 9.62
C GLY A 185 24.93 3.84 8.13
N ASP A 186 24.83 2.63 7.58
CA ASP A 186 25.18 2.33 6.20
C ASP A 186 24.12 1.44 5.54
N GLU A 187 23.61 1.90 4.39
CA GLU A 187 22.60 1.15 3.62
C GLU A 187 23.20 -0.10 2.98
N GLU A 188 24.50 -0.11 2.68
CA GLU A 188 25.15 -1.30 2.14
C GLU A 188 25.22 -2.40 3.21
N GLY A 189 25.54 -2.04 4.46
CA GLY A 189 25.42 -2.92 5.62
C GLY A 189 24.01 -3.48 5.81
N LEU A 190 22.97 -2.63 5.70
CA LEU A 190 21.57 -3.08 5.73
C LEU A 190 21.27 -4.09 4.62
N GLU A 191 21.71 -3.81 3.39
CA GLU A 191 21.43 -4.71 2.26
C GLU A 191 22.18 -6.04 2.39
N ARG A 192 23.43 -6.03 2.85
CA ARG A 192 24.20 -7.24 3.17
C ARG A 192 23.48 -8.11 4.21
N MET A 193 22.99 -7.47 5.27
CA MET A 193 22.21 -8.15 6.31
C MET A 193 20.92 -8.76 5.74
N ARG A 194 20.21 -8.03 4.87
CA ARG A 194 18.99 -8.53 4.21
C ARG A 194 19.29 -9.72 3.30
N VAL A 195 20.38 -9.69 2.54
CA VAL A 195 20.80 -10.81 1.68
C VAL A 195 21.10 -12.05 2.52
N GLU A 196 21.84 -11.91 3.62
CA GLU A 196 22.14 -13.00 4.54
C GLU A 196 20.86 -13.56 5.18
N ALA A 197 19.96 -12.68 5.66
CA ALA A 197 18.70 -13.08 6.26
C ALA A 197 17.80 -13.83 5.26
N LYS A 198 17.74 -13.38 3.99
CA LYS A 198 17.03 -14.08 2.91
C LYS A 198 17.63 -15.46 2.64
N ALA A 199 18.96 -15.56 2.57
CA ALA A 199 19.64 -16.85 2.35
C ALA A 199 19.37 -17.83 3.50
N LYS A 200 19.42 -17.36 4.74
CA LYS A 200 19.11 -18.16 5.94
C LYS A 200 17.64 -18.60 5.95
N ALA A 201 16.71 -17.72 5.61
CA ALA A 201 15.29 -18.05 5.52
C ALA A 201 15.01 -19.09 4.41
N LEU A 202 15.68 -18.96 3.26
CA LEU A 202 15.59 -19.94 2.17
C LEU A 202 16.14 -21.31 2.59
N ALA A 203 17.29 -21.35 3.27
CA ALA A 203 17.85 -22.57 3.80
C ALA A 203 16.90 -23.26 4.81
N ALA A 204 16.30 -22.48 5.71
CA ALA A 204 15.31 -22.98 6.68
C ALA A 204 14.05 -23.53 5.99
N ALA A 205 13.53 -22.84 4.97
CA ALA A 205 12.37 -23.30 4.20
C ALA A 205 12.67 -24.60 3.45
N ASN A 206 13.86 -24.71 2.83
CA ASN A 206 14.29 -25.93 2.16
C ASN A 206 14.42 -27.12 3.13
N ALA A 207 14.96 -26.87 4.34
CA ALA A 207 15.04 -27.89 5.38
C ALA A 207 13.65 -28.36 5.82
N ALA A 208 12.70 -27.43 6.04
CA ALA A 208 11.32 -27.77 6.40
C ALA A 208 10.63 -28.62 5.31
N ASN A 209 10.83 -28.28 4.03
CA ASN A 209 10.30 -29.05 2.92
C ASN A 209 10.89 -30.46 2.83
N ALA A 210 12.20 -30.62 3.09
CA ALA A 210 12.83 -31.95 3.11
C ALA A 210 12.23 -32.84 4.21
N VAL A 211 11.98 -32.26 5.40
CA VAL A 211 11.32 -32.97 6.51
C VAL A 211 9.89 -33.37 6.15
N ALA A 212 9.12 -32.47 5.54
CA ALA A 212 7.75 -32.77 5.10
C ALA A 212 7.71 -33.88 4.04
N ALA A 213 8.64 -33.86 3.08
CA ALA A 213 8.78 -34.90 2.06
C ALA A 213 9.13 -36.28 2.68
N ALA A 214 10.05 -36.31 3.64
CA ALA A 214 10.40 -37.53 4.36
C ALA A 214 9.22 -38.08 5.16
N ALA A 215 8.47 -37.23 5.87
CA ALA A 215 7.27 -37.62 6.61
C ALA A 215 6.18 -38.22 5.70
N ALA A 216 5.97 -37.64 4.51
CA ALA A 216 5.03 -38.17 3.53
C ALA A 216 5.45 -39.56 2.99
N MET A 217 6.75 -39.78 2.76
CA MET A 217 7.25 -41.10 2.36
C MET A 217 7.06 -42.16 3.45
N VAL A 218 7.30 -41.80 4.71
CA VAL A 218 7.07 -42.70 5.86
C VAL A 218 5.58 -43.04 6.01
N ALA A 219 4.68 -42.07 5.83
CA ALA A 219 3.24 -42.31 5.86
C ALA A 219 2.79 -43.24 4.72
N ALA A 220 3.24 -42.99 3.50
CA ALA A 220 2.93 -43.83 2.34
C ALA A 220 3.46 -45.27 2.47
N ALA A 221 4.63 -45.44 3.08
CA ALA A 221 5.20 -46.77 3.36
C ALA A 221 4.38 -47.54 4.42
N LYS A 222 3.79 -46.83 5.39
CA LYS A 222 2.97 -47.43 6.45
C LYS A 222 1.59 -47.88 5.97
N GLU A 223 1.01 -47.21 4.98
CA GLU A 223 -0.26 -47.58 4.34
C GLU A 223 -0.11 -48.89 3.54
N LYS A 224 0.98 -49.02 2.77
CA LYS A 224 1.29 -50.20 1.94
C LYS A 224 1.61 -51.49 2.72
N GLY A 225 1.97 -51.37 4.00
CA GLY A 225 2.26 -52.53 4.87
C GLY A 225 1.06 -53.04 5.65
N ARG A 226 -0.14 -52.50 5.40
CA ARG A 226 -1.38 -52.79 6.14
C ARG A 226 -2.44 -53.53 5.32
N GLU A 227 -2.19 -53.78 4.03
CA GLU A 227 -2.92 -54.72 3.16
C GLU A 227 -2.22 -56.08 3.10
#